data_AF-A0A6J1CP88-F1
#
_entry.id   AF-A0A6J1CP88-F1
#
_cell.length_a   1.000
_cell.length_b   1.000
_cell.length_c   1.000
_cell.angle_alpha   90.00
_cell.angle_beta   90.00
_cell.angle_gamma   90.00
#
_symmetry.space_group_name_H-M   'P 1'
#
loop_
_entity.id
_entity.type
_entity.pdbx_description
1 polymer ?
#
loop_
_entity_poly.entity_id
_entity_poly.type
_entity_poly.pdbx_seq_one_letter_code
_entity_poly.pdbx_strand_id
1 'polypeptide(L)'
;MSHSDSIWAKVELKSPPEKFYGFFRNHMGDLVHMFPEQFKSFQFVEGEKFSAGSVMHWQYHLGSPEAAKIKLRAVDDVKKYIIYEVVEGDMLKHFKLFRAKLEAIHGGLAKGGGFAKWTIEFEKAHENVPSPENYMDLAVKVSKGLDAYLYNNKN
;
A
#
# COMPACT_ATOMS: atom_id res chain seq x y z
N MET A 1 25.62 10.69 2.41
CA MET A 1 24.73 9.74 1.71
C MET A 1 23.60 9.45 2.68
N SER A 2 22.35 9.74 2.35
CA SER A 2 21.26 9.34 3.25
C SER A 2 21.11 7.83 3.15
N HIS A 3 21.16 7.14 4.30
CA HIS A 3 21.01 5.70 4.35
C HIS A 3 19.52 5.43 4.54
N SER A 4 18.83 4.99 3.48
CA SER A 4 17.49 4.41 3.62
C SER A 4 17.61 2.92 3.88
N ASP A 5 16.74 2.41 4.76
CA ASP A 5 16.55 1.00 5.06
C ASP A 5 15.29 0.50 4.34
N SER A 6 15.15 -0.82 4.22
CA SER A 6 13.93 -1.41 3.67
C SER A 6 13.51 -2.71 4.35
N ILE A 7 12.21 -2.90 4.48
CA ILE A 7 11.59 -4.17 4.87
C ILE A 7 10.60 -4.61 3.78
N TRP A 8 10.35 -5.90 3.65
CA TRP A 8 9.41 -6.43 2.66
C TRP A 8 8.62 -7.62 3.18
N ALA A 9 7.43 -7.81 2.63
CA ALA A 9 6.59 -8.98 2.86
C ALA A 9 5.94 -9.46 1.57
N LYS A 10 5.61 -10.76 1.54
CA LYS A 10 4.86 -11.39 0.46
C LYS A 10 3.50 -11.87 0.95
N VAL A 11 2.50 -11.73 0.10
CA VAL A 11 1.15 -12.25 0.31
C VAL A 11 0.81 -13.12 -0.89
N GLU A 12 0.71 -14.43 -0.68
CA GLU A 12 0.22 -15.36 -1.71
C GLU A 12 -1.23 -15.00 -2.04
N LEU A 13 -1.54 -14.90 -3.33
CA LEU A 13 -2.86 -14.51 -3.83
C LEU A 13 -3.59 -15.74 -4.38
N LYS A 14 -4.83 -15.92 -3.94
CA LYS A 14 -5.77 -16.88 -4.54
C LYS A 14 -6.49 -16.28 -5.74
N SER A 15 -6.69 -14.96 -5.74
CA SER A 15 -7.25 -14.21 -6.86
C SER A 15 -6.19 -13.95 -7.95
N PRO A 16 -6.60 -13.66 -9.21
CA PRO A 16 -5.66 -13.26 -10.25
C PRO A 16 -4.87 -12.00 -9.85
N PRO A 17 -3.54 -11.97 -9.99
CA PRO A 17 -2.71 -10.80 -9.67
C PRO A 17 -3.16 -9.52 -10.38
N GLU A 18 -3.68 -9.63 -11.61
CA GLU A 18 -4.29 -8.52 -12.35
C GLU A 18 -5.46 -7.89 -11.61
N LYS A 19 -6.34 -8.71 -11.05
CA LYS A 19 -7.55 -8.26 -10.36
C LYS A 19 -7.18 -7.59 -9.04
N PHE A 20 -6.22 -8.18 -8.32
CA PHE A 20 -5.65 -7.59 -7.12
C PHE A 20 -4.99 -6.23 -7.39
N TYR A 21 -4.13 -6.15 -8.40
CA TYR A 21 -3.52 -4.89 -8.84
C TYR A 21 -4.57 -3.88 -9.28
N GLY A 22 -5.55 -4.32 -10.07
CA GLY A 22 -6.64 -3.52 -10.60
C GLY A 22 -7.45 -2.83 -9.51
N PHE A 23 -7.61 -3.46 -8.34
CA PHE A 23 -8.23 -2.81 -7.19
C PHE A 23 -7.41 -1.61 -6.71
N PHE A 24 -6.12 -1.76 -6.40
CA PHE A 24 -5.30 -0.62 -5.94
C PHE A 24 -5.14 0.46 -7.02
N ARG A 25 -5.21 0.06 -8.28
CA ARG A 25 -5.10 0.94 -9.44
C ARG A 25 -6.36 1.77 -9.73
N ASN A 26 -7.54 1.37 -9.25
CA ASN A 26 -8.81 1.99 -9.63
C ASN A 26 -9.78 2.24 -8.46
N HIS A 27 -9.66 1.49 -7.37
CA HIS A 27 -10.65 1.36 -6.30
C HIS A 27 -10.01 1.43 -4.91
N MET A 28 -8.78 1.96 -4.78
CA MET A 28 -8.09 2.00 -3.48
C MET A 28 -8.90 2.76 -2.42
N GLY A 29 -9.67 3.78 -2.82
CA GLY A 29 -10.57 4.53 -1.92
C GLY A 29 -11.63 3.65 -1.23
N ASP A 30 -12.04 2.54 -1.85
CA ASP A 30 -13.06 1.63 -1.32
C ASP A 30 -12.58 0.87 -0.07
N LEU A 31 -11.27 0.95 0.25
CA LEU A 31 -10.72 0.42 1.50
C LEU A 31 -11.40 0.99 2.75
N VAL A 32 -11.95 2.21 2.70
CA VAL A 32 -12.72 2.79 3.82
C VAL A 32 -14.01 2.01 4.12
N HIS A 33 -14.60 1.39 3.10
CA HIS A 33 -15.80 0.58 3.23
C HIS A 33 -15.47 -0.89 3.53
N MET A 34 -14.36 -1.39 2.97
CA MET A 34 -13.93 -2.78 3.19
C MET A 34 -13.28 -2.99 4.56
N PHE A 35 -12.56 -1.99 5.08
CA PHE A 35 -11.83 -2.07 6.33
C PHE A 35 -12.07 -0.81 7.20
N PRO A 36 -13.33 -0.52 7.58
CA PRO A 36 -13.69 0.71 8.29
C PRO A 36 -13.08 0.83 9.68
N GLU A 37 -12.60 -0.28 10.26
CA GLU A 37 -11.82 -0.26 11.50
C GLU A 37 -10.44 0.36 11.30
N GLN A 38 -9.82 0.14 10.13
CA GLN A 38 -8.47 0.61 9.82
C GLN A 38 -8.48 1.93 9.05
N PHE A 39 -9.38 2.14 8.10
CA PHE A 39 -9.46 3.37 7.30
C PHE A 39 -10.76 4.10 7.58
N LYS A 40 -10.68 5.40 7.87
CA LYS A 40 -11.83 6.23 8.22
C LYS A 40 -12.29 7.10 7.07
N SER A 41 -11.35 7.68 6.32
CA SER A 41 -11.68 8.51 5.17
C SER A 41 -10.58 8.47 4.12
N PHE A 42 -11.01 8.74 2.89
CA PHE A 42 -10.19 8.84 1.71
C PHE A 42 -10.66 10.07 0.92
N GLN A 43 -9.71 10.86 0.43
CA GLN A 43 -10.00 11.97 -0.47
C GLN A 43 -8.82 12.21 -1.42
N PHE A 44 -9.10 12.55 -2.68
CA PHE A 44 -8.08 13.14 -3.55
C PHE A 44 -7.83 14.60 -3.16
N VAL A 45 -6.56 14.95 -2.95
CA VAL A 45 -6.09 16.33 -2.72
C VAL A 45 -5.58 16.93 -4.03
N GLU A 46 -4.88 16.13 -4.83
CA GLU A 46 -4.41 16.51 -6.16
C GLU A 46 -4.73 15.39 -7.15
N GLY A 47 -5.32 15.74 -8.29
CA GLY A 47 -5.83 14.78 -9.28
C GLY A 47 -7.18 14.17 -8.87
N GLU A 48 -7.72 13.32 -9.74
CA GLU A 48 -9.04 12.68 -9.54
C GLU A 48 -8.98 11.16 -9.79
N LYS A 49 -7.79 10.64 -10.08
CA LYS A 49 -7.54 9.26 -10.48
C LYS A 49 -6.26 8.74 -9.82
N PHE A 50 -6.13 7.43 -9.69
CA PHE A 50 -4.94 6.78 -9.17
C PHE A 50 -3.82 6.70 -10.24
N SER A 51 -3.32 7.86 -10.65
CA SER A 51 -2.21 8.02 -11.60
C SER A 51 -0.99 8.62 -10.92
N ALA A 52 0.19 8.43 -11.52
CA ALA A 52 1.41 9.08 -11.04
C ALA A 52 1.22 10.60 -10.96
N GLY A 53 1.65 11.20 -9.85
CA GLY A 53 1.46 12.61 -9.54
C GLY A 53 0.31 12.88 -8.58
N SER A 54 -0.75 12.07 -8.57
CA SER A 54 -1.90 12.29 -7.71
C SER A 54 -1.54 12.20 -6.23
N VAL A 55 -2.21 13.01 -5.41
CA VAL A 55 -2.05 13.06 -3.96
C VAL A 55 -3.37 12.73 -3.30
N MET A 56 -3.35 11.80 -2.35
CA MET A 56 -4.51 11.31 -1.63
C MET A 56 -4.33 11.58 -0.14
N HIS A 57 -5.37 12.08 0.52
CA HIS A 57 -5.42 12.20 1.96
C HIS A 57 -6.15 11.00 2.54
N TRP A 58 -5.50 10.36 3.51
CA TRP A 58 -5.99 9.21 4.24
C TRP A 58 -6.09 9.53 5.72
N GLN A 59 -7.22 9.19 6.32
CA GLN A 59 -7.33 9.03 7.77
C GLN A 59 -7.43 7.55 8.08
N TYR A 60 -6.57 7.06 8.95
CA TYR A 60 -6.49 5.65 9.31
C TYR A 60 -6.19 5.47 10.80
N HIS A 61 -6.24 4.23 11.26
CA HIS A 61 -6.00 3.88 12.64
C HIS A 61 -4.94 2.78 12.72
N LEU A 62 -3.82 3.09 13.39
CA LEU A 62 -2.71 2.18 13.60
C LEU A 62 -2.26 2.26 15.07
N GLY A 63 -3.07 1.69 15.96
CA GLY A 63 -2.93 1.85 17.41
C GLY A 63 -3.50 3.18 17.92
N SER A 64 -3.25 4.28 17.21
CA SER A 64 -3.92 5.57 17.38
C SER A 64 -4.46 6.11 16.05
N PRO A 65 -5.43 7.05 16.06
CA PRO A 65 -5.85 7.75 14.86
C PRO A 65 -4.67 8.53 14.25
N GLU A 66 -4.48 8.40 12.94
CA GLU A 66 -3.43 9.07 12.18
C GLU A 66 -4.00 9.62 10.86
N ALA A 67 -3.29 10.60 10.28
CA ALA A 67 -3.57 11.11 8.95
C ALA A 67 -2.30 11.26 8.12
N ALA A 68 -2.39 10.96 6.83
CA ALA A 68 -1.29 11.11 5.88
C ALA A 68 -1.76 11.58 4.51
N LYS A 69 -0.99 12.46 3.87
CA LYS A 69 -1.06 12.70 2.43
C LYS A 69 -0.05 11.81 1.73
N ILE A 70 -0.54 11.00 0.81
CA ILE A 70 0.21 9.99 0.08
C ILE A 70 0.20 10.34 -1.40
N LYS A 71 1.38 10.54 -1.96
CA LYS A 71 1.59 10.77 -3.38
C LYS A 71 1.83 9.45 -4.12
N LEU A 72 1.16 9.25 -5.24
CA LEU A 72 1.50 8.20 -6.20
C LEU A 72 2.74 8.63 -6.99
N ARG A 73 3.90 8.11 -6.63
CA ARG A 73 5.17 8.42 -7.30
C ARG A 73 5.28 7.74 -8.66
N ALA A 74 4.83 6.50 -8.75
CA ALA A 74 4.86 5.74 -9.99
C ALA A 74 3.71 4.74 -10.05
N VAL A 75 3.21 4.50 -11.25
CA VAL A 75 2.23 3.48 -11.58
C VAL A 75 2.69 2.87 -12.90
N ASP A 76 2.89 1.56 -12.91
CA ASP A 76 3.29 0.82 -14.12
C ASP A 76 2.31 -0.35 -14.31
N ASP A 77 1.39 -0.19 -15.26
CA ASP A 77 0.33 -1.16 -15.55
C ASP A 77 0.88 -2.43 -16.26
N VAL A 78 2.06 -2.33 -16.88
CA VAL A 78 2.74 -3.44 -17.58
C VAL A 78 3.44 -4.33 -16.56
N LYS A 79 4.28 -3.74 -15.71
CA LYS A 79 5.00 -4.45 -14.63
C LYS A 79 4.16 -4.67 -13.38
N LYS A 80 2.95 -4.10 -13.33
CA LYS A 80 1.98 -4.22 -12.24
C LYS A 80 2.54 -3.80 -10.89
N TYR A 81 3.09 -2.60 -10.83
CA TYR A 81 3.49 -1.99 -9.57
C TYR A 81 2.96 -0.56 -9.37
N ILE A 82 2.88 -0.19 -8.09
CA ILE A 82 2.55 1.16 -7.64
C ILE A 82 3.56 1.56 -6.56
N ILE A 83 4.07 2.79 -6.64
CA ILE A 83 4.93 3.38 -5.60
C ILE A 83 4.17 4.54 -4.95
N TYR A 84 3.97 4.42 -3.65
CA TYR A 84 3.39 5.42 -2.77
C TYR A 84 4.51 6.12 -2.00
N GLU A 85 4.39 7.43 -1.78
CA GLU A 85 5.27 8.17 -0.89
C GLU A 85 4.45 9.05 0.04
N VAL A 86 4.76 9.01 1.32
CA VAL A 86 4.16 9.93 2.29
C VAL A 86 4.82 11.29 2.15
N VAL A 87 4.01 12.31 1.88
CA VAL A 87 4.48 13.69 1.67
C VAL A 87 4.04 14.65 2.77
N GLU A 88 3.05 14.26 3.57
CA GLU A 88 2.59 15.00 4.76
C GLU A 88 1.93 14.00 5.72
N GLY A 89 1.96 14.27 7.03
CA GLY A 89 1.25 13.47 8.03
C GLY A 89 2.08 13.13 9.25
N ASP A 90 1.43 12.47 10.22
CA ASP A 90 2.05 12.12 11.51
C ASP A 90 3.28 11.22 11.35
N MET A 91 3.26 10.35 10.34
CA MET A 91 4.39 9.48 9.96
C MET A 91 5.71 10.24 9.77
N LEU A 92 5.66 11.46 9.22
CA LEU A 92 6.87 12.22 8.92
C LEU A 92 7.54 12.82 10.17
N LYS A 93 6.90 12.74 11.34
CA LYS A 93 7.54 13.02 12.63
C LYS A 93 8.57 11.95 12.99
N HIS A 94 8.37 10.73 12.48
CA HIS A 94 9.18 9.55 12.77
C HIS A 94 10.10 9.16 11.60
N PHE A 95 9.68 9.42 10.36
CA PHE A 95 10.43 9.05 9.17
C PHE A 95 10.67 10.25 8.26
N LYS A 96 11.92 10.52 7.90
CA LYS A 96 12.26 11.54 6.89
C LYS A 96 11.83 11.13 5.49
N LEU A 97 11.87 9.83 5.23
CA LEU A 97 11.40 9.20 4.01
C LEU A 97 10.53 8.02 4.38
N PHE A 98 9.38 7.90 3.73
CA PHE A 98 8.57 6.69 3.78
C PHE A 98 7.93 6.44 2.44
N ARG A 99 8.30 5.32 1.81
CA ARG A 99 7.75 4.86 0.54
C ARG A 99 7.28 3.42 0.67
N ALA A 100 6.11 3.15 0.13
CA ALA A 100 5.63 1.78 -0.02
C ALA A 100 5.55 1.45 -1.51
N LYS A 101 6.09 0.30 -1.90
CA LYS A 101 5.94 -0.26 -3.24
C LYS A 101 5.08 -1.51 -3.14
N LEU A 102 4.00 -1.53 -3.91
CA LEU A 102 3.18 -2.72 -4.15
C LEU A 102 3.53 -3.27 -5.53
N GLU A 103 3.78 -4.58 -5.61
CA GLU A 103 3.97 -5.33 -6.86
C GLU A 103 3.00 -6.52 -6.87
N ALA A 104 2.29 -6.74 -7.98
CA ALA A 104 1.49 -7.94 -8.19
C ALA A 104 2.18 -8.83 -9.24
N ILE A 105 2.66 -9.99 -8.81
CA ILE A 105 3.56 -10.84 -9.59
C ILE A 105 2.89 -12.19 -9.86
N HIS A 106 2.87 -12.62 -11.12
CA HIS A 106 2.46 -13.98 -11.49
C HIS A 106 3.44 -15.00 -10.96
N GLY A 107 2.93 -16.06 -10.34
CA GLY A 107 3.73 -17.25 -10.10
C GLY A 107 3.89 -18.04 -11.39
N GLY A 108 4.95 -18.84 -11.44
CA GLY A 108 5.23 -19.69 -12.60
C GLY A 108 4.14 -20.75 -12.83
N LEU A 109 4.11 -21.26 -14.07
CA LEU A 109 3.14 -22.25 -14.60
C LEU A 109 2.94 -23.49 -13.71
N ALA A 110 3.92 -23.84 -12.87
CA ALA A 110 3.90 -25.05 -12.05
C ALA A 110 3.10 -24.93 -10.73
N LYS A 111 2.73 -23.72 -10.28
CA LYS A 111 2.11 -23.53 -8.94
C LYS A 111 0.72 -22.91 -8.93
N GLY A 112 0.18 -22.45 -10.06
CA GLY A 112 -1.17 -21.90 -10.13
C GLY A 112 -1.46 -20.86 -9.04
N GLY A 113 -1.02 -19.62 -9.23
CA GLY A 113 -1.20 -18.55 -8.25
C GLY A 113 -0.10 -17.51 -8.39
N GLY A 114 -0.38 -16.26 -8.04
CA GLY A 114 0.63 -15.20 -7.95
C GLY A 114 0.73 -14.66 -6.53
N PHE A 115 1.58 -13.66 -6.33
CA PHE A 115 1.74 -13.03 -5.03
C PHE A 115 1.81 -11.51 -5.15
N ALA A 116 1.33 -10.83 -4.12
CA ALA A 116 1.61 -9.43 -3.90
C ALA A 116 2.91 -9.30 -3.08
N LYS A 117 3.79 -8.39 -3.47
CA LYS A 117 4.96 -8.00 -2.68
C LYS A 117 4.81 -6.55 -2.25
N TRP A 118 4.88 -6.34 -0.94
CA TRP A 118 5.04 -5.01 -0.36
C TRP A 118 6.50 -4.79 0.03
N THR A 119 7.04 -3.63 -0.31
CA THR A 119 8.35 -3.16 0.16
C THR A 119 8.16 -1.78 0.75
N ILE A 120 8.60 -1.58 1.99
CA ILE A 120 8.61 -0.27 2.65
C ILE A 120 10.07 0.17 2.69
N GLU A 121 10.39 1.24 1.96
CA GLU A 121 11.65 1.96 2.05
C GLU A 121 11.45 3.14 3.02
N PHE A 122 12.36 3.30 3.97
CA PHE A 122 12.24 4.35 4.98
C PHE A 122 13.60 4.90 5.41
N GLU A 123 13.58 6.15 5.87
CA GLU A 123 14.71 6.77 6.58
C GLU A 123 14.19 7.28 7.92
N LYS A 124 14.73 6.78 9.04
CA LYS A 124 14.33 7.20 10.38
C LYS A 124 14.72 8.67 10.62
N ALA A 125 13.86 9.41 11.33
CA ALA A 125 14.17 10.77 11.75
C ALA A 125 15.34 10.80 12.76
N HIS A 126 15.43 9.78 13.61
CA HIS A 126 16.52 9.54 14.55
C HIS A 126 16.62 8.03 14.90
N GLU A 127 17.74 7.60 15.48
CA GLU A 127 18.05 6.17 15.70
C GLU A 127 17.01 5.41 16.54
N ASN A 128 16.38 6.10 17.51
CA ASN A 128 15.39 5.51 18.41
C ASN A 128 14.00 5.30 17.80
N VAL A 129 13.76 5.70 16.55
CA VAL A 129 12.48 5.42 15.89
C VAL A 129 12.38 3.92 15.64
N PRO A 130 11.29 3.24 16.01
CA PRO A 130 11.09 1.83 15.69
C PRO A 130 11.03 1.63 14.17
N SER A 131 11.31 0.43 13.72
CA SER A 131 11.09 0.08 12.32
C SER A 131 9.58 0.08 12.00
N PRO A 132 9.19 0.18 10.71
CA PRO A 132 7.78 0.35 10.33
C PRO A 132 7.02 -0.98 10.19
N GLU A 133 7.27 -1.97 11.05
CA GLU A 133 6.62 -3.28 10.96
C GLU A 133 5.10 -3.21 11.09
N ASN A 134 4.58 -2.31 11.91
CA ASN A 134 3.13 -2.09 12.06
C ASN A 134 2.46 -1.67 10.73
N TYR A 135 3.11 -0.85 9.92
CA TYR A 135 2.63 -0.48 8.59
C TYR A 135 2.70 -1.66 7.61
N MET A 136 3.74 -2.49 7.71
CA MET A 136 3.84 -3.71 6.92
C MET A 136 2.71 -4.70 7.28
N ASP A 137 2.43 -4.87 8.57
CA ASP A 137 1.35 -5.73 9.06
C ASP A 137 -0.02 -5.24 8.59
N LEU A 138 -0.26 -3.92 8.59
CA LEU A 138 -1.46 -3.32 8.02
C LEU A 138 -1.58 -3.64 6.51
N ALA A 139 -0.51 -3.45 5.74
CA ALA A 139 -0.50 -3.74 4.30
C ALA A 139 -0.78 -5.22 4.02
N VAL A 140 -0.19 -6.13 4.79
CA VAL A 140 -0.42 -7.58 4.70
C VAL A 140 -1.87 -7.93 5.07
N LYS A 141 -2.41 -7.36 6.15
CA LYS A 141 -3.80 -7.58 6.59
C LYS A 141 -4.79 -7.18 5.51
N VAL A 142 -4.64 -5.96 4.98
CA VAL A 142 -5.50 -5.43 3.91
C VAL A 142 -5.40 -6.28 2.65
N SER A 143 -4.18 -6.66 2.26
CA SER A 143 -3.96 -7.49 1.08
C SER A 143 -4.63 -8.86 1.21
N LYS A 144 -4.55 -9.51 2.37
CA LYS A 144 -5.22 -10.81 2.61
C LYS A 144 -6.74 -10.69 2.57
N GLY A 145 -7.29 -9.65 3.19
CA GLY A 145 -8.74 -9.41 3.18
C GLY A 145 -9.27 -9.11 1.78
N LEU A 146 -8.54 -8.29 1.02
CA LEU A 146 -8.87 -7.96 -0.36
C LEU A 146 -8.77 -9.19 -1.26
N ASP A 147 -7.70 -9.98 -1.17
CA ASP A 147 -7.56 -11.21 -1.95
C ASP A 147 -8.72 -12.18 -1.70
N ALA A 148 -9.11 -12.37 -0.44
CA ALA A 148 -10.27 -13.20 -0.09
C ALA A 148 -11.57 -12.66 -0.70
N TYR A 149 -11.79 -11.35 -0.65
CA TYR A 149 -12.95 -10.70 -1.27
C TYR A 149 -12.97 -10.90 -2.80
N LEU A 150 -11.84 -10.67 -3.47
CA LEU A 150 -11.71 -10.80 -4.93
C LEU A 150 -11.80 -12.24 -5.41
N TYR A 151 -11.29 -13.19 -4.62
CA TYR A 151 -11.38 -14.61 -4.93
C TYR A 151 -12.84 -15.12 -4.87
N ASN A 152 -13.62 -14.61 -3.91
CA ASN A 152 -15.02 -15.00 -3.74
C ASN A 152 -15.97 -14.31 -4.73
N ASN A 153 -15.65 -13.09 -5.16
CA ASN A 153 -16.48 -12.33 -6.11
C ASN A 153 -15.89 -12.42 -7.51
N LYS A 154 -16.18 -13.49 -8.25
CA LYS A 154 -15.58 -13.83 -9.57
C LYS A 154 -16.03 -12.97 -10.76
N ASN A 155 -16.82 -11.91 -10.55
CA ASN A 155 -17.27 -11.04 -11.64
C ASN A 155 -16.10 -10.31 -12.32
#